data_AF-A0A2D4EJN8-F1
#
_entry.id   AF-A0A2D4EJN8-F1
#
_cell.length_a   1.000
_cell.length_b   1.000
_cell.length_c   1.000
_cell.angle_alpha   90.00
_cell.angle_beta   90.00
_cell.angle_gamma   90.00
#
_symmetry.space_group_name_H-M   'P 1'
#
loop_
_entity.id
_entity.type
_entity.pdbx_description
1 polymer ?
#
loop_
_entity_poly.entity_id
_entity_poly.type
_entity_poly.pdbx_seq_one_letter_code
_entity_poly.pdbx_strand_id
1 'polypeptide(L)'
;YTGNVPEPRPGSCITNRARRRGYNSSQDLPNGVLDFIKLHPLMYEKVKPIDRVPLLIKKNVVYTQVAVDRVQALDGHMYDILFLGTGNGWIHKAVVIGSTVHITEEMQAFKKPQPVENIVISKQQRSL
;
A
#
# COMPACT_ATOMS: atom_id res chain seq x y z
N TYR A 1 -13.45 20.85 -9.60
CA TYR A 1 -14.91 20.97 -9.55
C TYR A 1 -15.28 21.70 -8.28
N THR A 2 -16.03 22.79 -8.36
CA THR A 2 -16.46 23.61 -7.20
C THR A 2 -17.99 23.61 -7.04
N GLY A 3 -18.70 22.81 -7.83
CA GLY A 3 -20.15 22.68 -7.75
C GLY A 3 -20.60 21.71 -6.66
N ASN A 4 -21.90 21.43 -6.64
CA ASN A 4 -22.52 20.54 -5.65
C ASN A 4 -22.22 19.07 -5.95
N VAL A 5 -21.68 18.36 -4.97
CA VAL A 5 -21.53 16.90 -5.04
C VAL A 5 -22.89 16.26 -4.76
N PRO A 6 -23.40 15.36 -5.62
CA PRO A 6 -24.70 14.74 -5.41
C PRO A 6 -24.69 13.77 -4.23
N GLU A 7 -25.87 13.46 -3.69
CA GLU A 7 -26.06 12.50 -2.61
C GLU A 7 -26.82 11.25 -3.11
N PRO A 8 -26.42 10.03 -2.68
CA PRO A 8 -25.27 9.73 -1.83
C PRO A 8 -23.92 10.00 -2.53
N ARG A 9 -22.90 10.35 -1.74
CA ARG A 9 -21.57 10.71 -2.25
C ARG A 9 -21.05 9.71 -3.30
N PRO A 10 -20.78 10.15 -4.55
CA PRO A 10 -20.26 9.30 -5.62
C PRO A 10 -18.99 8.56 -5.22
N GLY A 11 -18.90 7.28 -5.60
CA GLY A 11 -17.77 6.41 -5.27
C GLY A 11 -17.83 5.75 -3.89
N SER A 12 -18.82 6.11 -3.06
CA SER A 12 -19.01 5.47 -1.76
C SER A 12 -19.64 4.08 -1.90
N CYS A 13 -19.21 3.14 -1.06
CA CYS A 13 -19.88 1.84 -0.95
C CYS A 13 -21.29 1.98 -0.36
N ILE A 14 -22.17 1.04 -0.68
CA ILE A 14 -23.51 0.95 -0.09
C ILE A 14 -23.40 0.51 1.38
N THR A 15 -23.62 1.46 2.29
CA THR A 15 -23.61 1.23 3.75
C THR A 15 -25.02 0.96 4.28
N ASN A 16 -25.14 0.55 5.55
CA ASN A 16 -26.45 0.41 6.21
C ASN A 16 -27.26 1.71 6.22
N ARG A 17 -26.60 2.88 6.25
CA ARG A 17 -27.25 4.19 6.13
C ARG A 17 -27.87 4.39 4.74
N ALA A 18 -27.19 3.96 3.69
CA ALA A 18 -27.69 4.01 2.32
C ALA A 18 -28.88 3.04 2.13
N ARG A 19 -28.79 1.83 2.68
CA ARG A 19 -29.88 0.84 2.65
C ARG A 19 -31.17 1.33 3.31
N ARG A 20 -31.07 2.01 4.45
CA ARG A 20 -32.23 2.67 5.11
C ARG A 20 -32.88 3.77 4.27
N ARG A 21 -32.19 4.28 3.25
CA ARG A 21 -32.70 5.25 2.27
C ARG A 21 -33.20 4.59 0.98
N GLY A 22 -33.24 3.25 0.92
CA GLY A 22 -33.72 2.49 -0.23
C GLY A 22 -32.65 2.05 -1.21
N TYR A 23 -31.38 2.39 -0.99
CA TYR A 23 -30.27 1.98 -1.86
C TYR A 23 -29.69 0.66 -1.37
N ASN A 24 -30.14 -0.46 -1.94
CA ASN A 24 -29.72 -1.81 -1.53
C ASN A 24 -28.50 -2.30 -2.33
N SER A 25 -28.35 -1.80 -3.56
CA SER A 25 -27.26 -2.08 -4.47
C SER A 25 -26.80 -0.81 -5.19
N SER A 26 -25.72 -0.90 -5.97
CA SER A 26 -25.26 0.22 -6.82
C SER A 26 -26.24 0.56 -7.94
N GLN A 27 -27.14 -0.36 -8.33
CA GLN A 27 -28.14 -0.13 -9.38
C GLN A 27 -29.29 0.76 -8.91
N ASP A 28 -29.50 0.84 -7.58
CA ASP A 28 -30.55 1.68 -6.99
C ASP A 28 -30.13 3.15 -6.89
N LEU A 29 -28.88 3.47 -7.24
CA LEU A 29 -28.35 4.82 -7.14
C LEU A 29 -28.94 5.74 -8.22
N PRO A 30 -29.22 7.02 -7.89
CA PRO A 30 -29.71 7.97 -8.89
C PRO A 30 -28.74 8.16 -10.05
N ASN A 31 -29.24 8.29 -11.28
CA ASN A 31 -28.42 8.51 -12.48
C ASN A 31 -27.45 9.68 -12.32
N GLY A 32 -27.85 10.78 -11.68
CA GLY A 32 -26.97 11.93 -11.45
C GLY A 32 -25.73 11.59 -10.59
N VAL A 33 -25.82 10.63 -9.67
CA VAL A 33 -24.67 10.13 -8.90
C VAL A 33 -23.76 9.29 -9.79
N LEU A 34 -24.35 8.44 -10.65
CA LEU A 34 -23.63 7.57 -11.58
C LEU A 34 -22.92 8.37 -12.70
N ASP A 35 -23.57 9.38 -13.25
CA ASP A 35 -22.99 10.29 -14.24
C ASP A 35 -21.87 11.13 -13.62
N PHE A 36 -22.05 11.58 -12.38
CA PHE A 36 -21.01 12.34 -11.69
C PHE A 36 -19.72 11.54 -11.54
N ILE A 37 -19.76 10.32 -11.01
CA ILE A 37 -18.55 9.50 -10.83
C ILE A 37 -17.91 9.14 -12.17
N LYS A 38 -18.72 8.92 -13.21
CA LYS A 38 -18.24 8.65 -14.57
C LYS A 38 -17.44 9.84 -15.14
N LEU A 39 -17.90 11.07 -14.89
CA LEU A 39 -17.26 12.29 -15.40
C LEU A 39 -16.16 12.84 -14.47
N HIS A 40 -16.16 12.45 -13.19
CA HIS A 40 -15.22 12.92 -12.17
C HIS A 40 -14.54 11.77 -11.42
N PRO A 41 -13.79 10.89 -12.10
CA PRO A 41 -13.16 9.74 -11.45
C PRO A 41 -11.94 10.13 -10.58
N LEU A 42 -11.34 11.29 -10.84
CA LEU A 42 -10.10 11.73 -10.20
C LEU A 42 -10.37 12.71 -9.04
N MET A 43 -9.76 12.44 -7.90
CA MET A 43 -9.74 13.35 -6.75
C MET A 43 -8.74 14.48 -6.96
N TYR A 44 -9.08 15.70 -6.49
CA TYR A 44 -8.17 16.85 -6.56
C TYR A 44 -7.05 16.76 -5.52
N GLU A 45 -7.36 16.28 -4.31
CA GLU A 45 -6.39 16.17 -3.23
C GLU A 45 -5.43 15.00 -3.44
N LYS A 46 -4.15 15.23 -3.13
CA LYS A 46 -3.09 14.21 -3.22
C LYS A 46 -3.05 13.37 -1.95
N VAL A 47 -2.89 12.07 -2.10
CA VAL A 47 -2.52 11.17 -0.98
C VAL A 47 -1.06 11.45 -0.62
N LYS A 48 -0.80 11.76 0.65
CA LYS A 48 0.54 12.00 1.18
C LYS A 48 0.97 10.79 2.03
N PRO A 49 2.28 10.46 2.09
CA PRO A 49 2.76 9.47 3.03
C PRO A 49 2.52 9.95 4.47
N ILE A 50 2.52 8.99 5.40
CA ILE A 50 2.57 9.28 6.84
C ILE A 50 3.77 10.19 7.10
N ASP A 51 3.60 11.19 7.96
CA ASP A 51 4.60 12.23 8.29
C ASP A 51 5.08 13.10 7.11
N ARG A 52 4.45 12.99 5.93
CA ARG A 52 4.75 13.77 4.71
C ARG A 52 6.19 13.59 4.20
N VAL A 53 6.88 12.54 4.62
CA VAL A 53 8.25 12.21 4.20
C VAL A 53 8.35 10.73 3.80
N PRO A 54 9.27 10.34 2.89
CA PRO A 54 9.53 8.93 2.60
C PRO A 54 10.14 8.21 3.80
N LEU A 55 9.76 6.95 4.01
CA LEU A 55 10.29 6.11 5.09
C LEU A 55 11.78 5.74 4.90
N LEU A 56 12.20 5.52 3.65
CA LEU A 56 13.59 5.19 3.31
C LEU A 56 13.98 5.88 2.00
N ILE A 57 15.17 6.49 2.01
CA ILE A 57 15.84 7.00 0.80
C ILE A 57 17.23 6.35 0.75
N LYS A 58 17.53 5.64 -0.32
CA LYS A 58 18.83 4.97 -0.52
C LYS A 58 19.39 5.36 -1.88
N LYS A 59 20.66 5.79 -1.91
CA LYS A 59 21.39 6.09 -3.14
C LYS A 59 21.98 4.80 -3.74
N ASN A 60 22.23 4.81 -5.05
CA ASN A 60 22.92 3.75 -5.79
C ASN A 60 22.21 2.37 -5.76
N VAL A 61 20.91 2.34 -5.49
CA VAL A 61 20.10 1.13 -5.50
C VAL A 61 18.77 1.45 -6.16
N VAL A 62 18.32 0.58 -7.05
CA VAL A 62 16.96 0.62 -7.61
C VAL A 62 16.17 -0.51 -6.97
N TYR A 63 15.23 -0.18 -6.09
CA TYR A 63 14.31 -1.15 -5.52
C TYR A 63 13.17 -1.43 -6.50
N THR A 64 12.86 -2.71 -6.70
CA THR A 64 11.83 -3.20 -7.62
C THR A 64 10.62 -3.77 -6.89
N GLN A 65 10.83 -4.34 -5.70
CA GLN A 65 9.79 -5.00 -4.93
C GLN A 65 9.93 -4.69 -3.45
N VAL A 66 8.80 -4.72 -2.74
CA VAL A 66 8.74 -4.63 -1.28
C VAL A 66 7.73 -5.63 -0.75
N ALA A 67 8.13 -6.38 0.27
CA ALA A 67 7.22 -7.15 1.11
C ALA A 67 7.48 -6.79 2.57
N VAL A 68 6.43 -6.82 3.39
CA VAL A 68 6.51 -6.43 4.80
C VAL A 68 5.98 -7.55 5.66
N ASP A 69 6.77 -7.97 6.65
CA ASP A 69 6.29 -8.81 7.75
C ASP A 69 6.27 -8.03 9.05
N ARG A 70 5.21 -8.20 9.82
CA ARG A 70 5.10 -7.64 11.17
C ARG A 70 5.37 -8.75 12.18
N VAL A 71 6.44 -8.59 12.95
CA VAL A 71 6.97 -9.60 13.88
C VAL A 71 7.05 -9.05 15.30
N GLN A 72 6.87 -9.92 16.30
CA GLN A 72 7.13 -9.58 17.69
C GLN A 72 8.59 -9.87 18.02
N ALA A 73 9.30 -8.89 18.57
CA ALA A 73 10.68 -9.08 19.03
C ALA A 73 10.73 -9.56 20.49
N LEU A 74 11.94 -9.83 20.99
CA LEU A 74 12.16 -10.35 22.35
C LEU A 74 11.77 -9.34 23.45
N ASP A 75 11.72 -8.05 23.13
CA ASP A 75 11.23 -6.97 24.01
C ASP A 75 9.69 -6.94 24.10
N GLY A 76 9.00 -7.82 23.38
CA GLY A 76 7.54 -7.90 23.32
C GLY A 76 6.90 -6.87 22.38
N HIS A 77 7.67 -5.97 21.77
CA HIS A 77 7.17 -4.96 20.84
C HIS A 77 7.05 -5.52 19.42
N MET A 78 6.10 -4.95 18.65
CA MET A 78 5.88 -5.29 17.25
C MET A 78 6.72 -4.39 16.36
N TYR A 79 7.44 -4.99 15.41
CA TYR A 79 8.25 -4.28 14.43
C TYR A 79 7.86 -4.70 13.01
N ASP A 80 7.95 -3.74 12.09
CA ASP A 80 7.81 -4.00 10.67
C ASP A 80 9.19 -4.33 10.07
N ILE A 81 9.30 -5.52 9.47
CA ILE A 81 10.47 -5.99 8.74
C ILE A 81 10.17 -5.84 7.25
N LEU A 82 10.97 -5.01 6.58
CA LEU A 82 10.92 -4.80 5.15
C LEU A 82 11.87 -5.79 4.46
N PHE A 83 11.38 -6.44 3.41
CA PHE A 83 12.20 -7.16 2.44
C PHE A 83 12.13 -6.42 1.11
N LEU A 84 13.26 -5.86 0.68
CA LEU A 84 13.36 -4.96 -0.46
C LEU A 84 14.13 -5.64 -1.59
N GLY A 85 13.43 -6.00 -2.66
CA GLY A 85 14.04 -6.56 -3.87
C GLY A 85 14.66 -5.45 -4.71
N THR A 86 15.79 -5.75 -5.35
CA THR A 86 16.54 -4.79 -6.17
C THR A 86 16.58 -5.19 -7.64
N GLY A 87 16.87 -4.22 -8.51
CA GLY A 87 16.99 -4.42 -9.96
C GLY A 87 18.18 -5.27 -10.40
N ASN A 88 19.12 -5.57 -9.50
CA ASN A 88 20.32 -6.38 -9.79
C ASN A 88 20.35 -7.71 -9.00
N GLY A 89 19.24 -8.11 -8.37
CA GLY A 89 19.07 -9.46 -7.83
C GLY A 89 19.45 -9.62 -6.36
N TRP A 90 19.54 -8.52 -5.63
CA TRP A 90 19.71 -8.49 -4.18
C TRP A 90 18.38 -8.29 -3.46
N ILE A 91 18.31 -8.79 -2.23
CA ILE A 91 17.23 -8.56 -1.27
C ILE A 91 17.83 -7.91 -0.04
N HIS A 92 17.38 -6.73 0.32
CA HIS A 92 17.73 -6.09 1.59
C HIS A 92 16.66 -6.39 2.63
N LYS A 93 17.05 -6.94 3.78
CA LYS A 93 16.19 -7.07 4.95
C LYS A 93 16.45 -5.87 5.85
N ALA A 94 15.38 -5.18 6.26
CA ALA A 94 15.48 -4.00 7.09
C ALA A 94 14.39 -3.97 8.16
N VAL A 95 14.66 -3.34 9.29
CA VAL A 95 13.69 -3.12 10.37
C VAL A 95 13.31 -1.63 10.43
N VAL A 96 12.02 -1.36 10.64
CA VAL A 96 11.51 -0.01 10.91
C VAL A 96 11.53 0.25 12.41
N ILE A 97 12.24 1.29 12.84
CA ILE A 97 12.35 1.72 14.24
C ILE A 97 11.96 3.19 14.31
N GLY A 98 10.76 3.46 14.84
CA GLY A 98 10.17 4.80 14.83
C GLY A 98 10.02 5.30 13.39
N SER A 99 10.64 6.45 13.09
CA SER A 99 10.65 7.06 11.75
C SER A 99 11.91 6.72 10.93
N THR A 100 12.67 5.70 11.33
CA THR A 100 13.93 5.31 10.67
C THR A 100 13.93 3.86 10.23
N VAL A 101 14.73 3.56 9.21
CA VAL A 101 14.90 2.20 8.67
C VAL A 101 16.35 1.78 8.80
N HIS A 102 16.58 0.62 9.39
CA HIS A 102 17.90 0.03 9.54
C HIS A 102 18.00 -1.25 8.71
N ILE A 103 18.91 -1.28 7.73
CA ILE A 103 19.17 -2.48 6.90
C ILE A 103 20.01 -3.44 7.74
N THR A 104 19.45 -4.60 8.05
CA THR A 104 20.10 -5.64 8.86
C THR A 104 20.86 -6.65 8.01
N GLU A 105 20.45 -6.86 6.76
CA GLU A 105 21.03 -7.89 5.89
C GLU A 105 20.89 -7.54 4.41
N GLU A 106 21.87 -7.94 3.59
CA GLU A 106 21.82 -7.86 2.13
C GLU A 106 22.15 -9.25 1.56
N MET A 107 21.21 -9.85 0.81
CA MET A 107 21.29 -11.21 0.29
C MET A 107 21.24 -11.21 -1.22
N GLN A 108 22.17 -11.89 -1.89
CA GLN A 108 22.10 -12.10 -3.33
C GLN A 108 21.16 -13.27 -3.65
N ALA A 109 19.98 -12.98 -4.19
CA ALA A 109 18.98 -13.99 -4.53
C ALA A 109 19.35 -14.80 -5.78
N PHE A 110 20.08 -14.19 -6.71
CA PHE A 110 20.41 -14.79 -8.00
C PHE A 110 21.90 -14.76 -8.31
N LYS A 111 22.45 -15.89 -8.80
CA LYS A 111 23.87 -16.02 -9.17
C LYS A 111 24.29 -15.01 -10.24
N LYS A 112 23.44 -14.80 -11.25
CA LYS A 112 23.62 -13.77 -12.28
C LYS A 112 22.77 -12.56 -11.92
N PRO A 113 23.27 -11.32 -12.07
CA PRO A 113 22.49 -10.13 -11.81
C PRO A 113 21.23 -10.10 -12.68
N GLN A 114 20.06 -10.08 -12.03
CA GLN A 114 18.75 -9.94 -12.67
C GLN A 114 17.76 -9.32 -11.69
N PRO A 115 16.75 -8.55 -12.16
CA PRO A 115 15.79 -7.90 -11.27
C PRO A 115 15.00 -8.91 -10.42
N VAL A 116 14.76 -8.55 -9.16
CA VAL A 116 13.75 -9.25 -8.35
C VAL A 116 12.37 -8.82 -8.82
N GLU A 117 11.64 -9.73 -9.46
CA GLU A 117 10.31 -9.43 -10.03
C GLU A 117 9.17 -9.59 -9.03
N ASN A 118 9.29 -10.51 -8.07
CA ASN A 118 8.27 -10.79 -7.06
C ASN A 118 8.93 -11.21 -5.74
N ILE A 119 8.27 -10.90 -4.62
CA ILE A 119 8.64 -11.37 -3.27
C ILE A 119 7.35 -11.82 -2.57
N VAL A 120 7.36 -13.01 -1.96
CA VAL A 120 6.18 -13.55 -1.26
C VAL A 120 6.60 -14.10 0.10
N ILE A 121 6.00 -13.58 1.17
CA ILE A 121 6.32 -14.06 2.53
C ILE A 121 5.40 -15.21 2.90
N SER A 122 5.97 -16.34 3.28
CA SER A 122 5.24 -17.51 3.83
C SER A 122 5.47 -17.62 5.33
N LYS A 123 4.48 -17.21 6.13
CA LYS A 123 4.55 -17.35 7.60
C LYS A 123 4.57 -18.81 8.05
N GLN A 124 3.88 -19.68 7.32
CA GLN A 124 3.80 -21.11 7.62
C GLN A 124 5.15 -21.80 7.39
N GLN A 125 5.81 -21.51 6.27
CA GLN A 125 7.11 -22.11 5.92
C GLN A 125 8.29 -21.33 6.49
N ARG A 126 8.05 -20.16 7.10
CA ARG A 126 9.07 -19.22 7.58
C ARG A 126 10.10 -18.87 6.49
N SER A 127 9.59 -18.62 5.29
CA SER A 127 10.40 -18.37 4.10
C SER A 127 9.94 -17.12 3.35
N LEU A 128 10.81 -16.66 2.46
CA LEU A 128 10.58 -15.60 1.50
C LEU A 128 10.59 -16.18 0.08
#